data_AF-A0A251XHX6-F1
#
_entry.id   AF-A0A251XHX6-F1
#
_cell.length_a   1.000
_cell.length_b   1.000
_cell.length_c   1.000
_cell.angle_alpha   90.00
_cell.angle_beta   90.00
_cell.angle_gamma   90.00
#
_symmetry.space_group_name_H-M   'P 1'
#
loop_
_entity.id
_entity.type
_entity.pdbx_description
1 polymer ?
#
loop_
_entity_poly.entity_id
_entity_poly.type
_entity_poly.pdbx_seq_one_letter_code
_entity_poly.pdbx_strand_id
1 'polypeptide(L)'
;MESRRASRPADAVRVALAAASEETDLVVVDPMSDTEFVLRRPAVWAVARSLPWIPSPEDPDVVAALEASVVEEPAVVSVSTAPGDPRARLEGPELMIALELVDGLDRPALDALLARLQGEWSRSAVLADRVDSMGLRITSAR
;
A
#
# COMPACT_ATOMS: atom_id res chain seq x y z
N MET A 1 18.54 -31.02 19.43
CA MET A 1 18.37 -31.19 17.98
C MET A 1 17.01 -30.62 17.62
N GLU A 2 16.90 -29.30 17.61
CA GLU A 2 15.65 -28.59 17.29
C GLU A 2 15.44 -28.63 15.78
N SER A 3 14.37 -29.32 15.38
CA SER A 3 13.92 -29.40 14.00
C SER A 3 13.30 -28.06 13.62
N ARG A 4 14.11 -27.16 13.03
CA ARG A 4 13.59 -25.96 12.36
C ARG A 4 12.71 -26.43 11.20
N ARG A 5 11.39 -26.39 11.38
CA ARG A 5 10.45 -26.52 10.27
C ARG A 5 10.61 -25.28 9.40
N ALA A 6 11.46 -25.36 8.38
CA ALA A 6 11.39 -24.42 7.27
C ALA A 6 10.00 -24.54 6.66
N SER A 7 9.27 -23.42 6.59
CA SER A 7 7.97 -23.37 5.91
C SER A 7 8.15 -23.89 4.48
N ARG A 8 7.38 -24.91 4.11
CA ARG A 8 7.36 -25.39 2.72
C ARG A 8 6.43 -24.47 1.92
N PRO A 9 6.71 -24.19 0.64
CA PRO A 9 5.85 -23.33 -0.19
C PRO A 9 4.36 -23.75 -0.19
N ALA A 10 4.10 -25.06 -0.13
CA ALA A 10 2.75 -25.62 -0.01
C ALA A 10 2.06 -25.34 1.35
N ASP A 11 2.82 -25.07 2.41
CA ASP A 11 2.28 -24.65 3.71
C ASP A 11 1.87 -23.18 3.65
N ALA A 12 2.69 -22.31 3.05
CA ALA A 12 2.38 -20.90 2.86
C ALA A 12 1.11 -20.68 2.02
N VAL A 13 0.95 -21.42 0.92
CA VAL A 13 -0.25 -21.36 0.08
C VAL A 13 -1.50 -21.84 0.84
N ARG A 14 -1.38 -22.89 1.67
CA ARG A 14 -2.51 -23.37 2.49
C ARG A 14 -2.91 -22.38 3.58
N VAL A 15 -1.94 -21.71 4.20
CA VAL A 15 -2.19 -20.65 5.18
C VAL A 15 -2.88 -19.45 4.51
N ALA A 16 -2.40 -19.03 3.33
CA ALA A 16 -3.03 -17.94 2.58
C ALA A 16 -4.46 -18.30 2.12
N LEU A 17 -4.69 -19.53 1.66
CA LEU A 17 -6.02 -20.02 1.29
C LEU A 17 -6.97 -20.07 2.50
N ALA A 18 -6.49 -20.52 3.66
CA ALA A 18 -7.27 -20.52 4.89
C ALA A 18 -7.63 -19.08 5.32
N ALA A 19 -6.65 -18.17 5.33
CA ALA A 19 -6.89 -16.75 5.65
C ALA A 19 -7.90 -16.10 4.70
N ALA A 20 -7.74 -16.30 3.39
CA ALA A 20 -8.69 -15.80 2.38
C ALA A 20 -10.10 -16.40 2.51
N SER A 21 -10.21 -17.65 3.01
CA SER A 21 -11.51 -18.32 3.22
C SER A 21 -12.18 -17.93 4.55
N GLU A 22 -11.39 -17.47 5.53
CA GLU A 22 -11.86 -17.01 6.84
C GLU A 22 -12.07 -15.47 6.89
N GLU A 23 -12.15 -14.80 5.73
CA GLU A 23 -12.20 -13.32 5.62
C GLU A 23 -11.05 -12.61 6.36
N THR A 24 -9.94 -13.31 6.56
CA THR A 24 -8.75 -12.76 7.21
C THR A 24 -7.81 -12.21 6.14
N ASP A 25 -7.82 -10.89 6.03
CA ASP A 25 -7.08 -10.11 5.04
C ASP A 25 -5.58 -9.94 5.37
N LEU A 26 -5.08 -10.62 6.41
CA LEU A 26 -3.72 -10.45 6.92
C LEU A 26 -3.12 -11.78 7.39
N VAL A 27 -1.90 -12.09 6.93
CA VAL A 27 -1.15 -13.30 7.32
C VAL A 27 0.21 -12.90 7.88
N VAL A 28 0.52 -13.35 9.09
CA VAL A 28 1.84 -13.16 9.71
C VAL A 28 2.69 -14.41 9.48
N VAL A 29 3.83 -14.22 8.82
CA VAL A 29 4.85 -15.25 8.62
C VAL A 29 5.89 -15.13 9.72
N ASP A 30 6.26 -16.26 10.33
CA ASP A 30 7.30 -16.38 11.37
C ASP A 30 7.13 -15.42 12.57
N PRO A 31 5.95 -15.42 13.23
CA PRO A 31 5.59 -14.42 14.24
C PRO A 31 6.55 -14.41 15.44
N MET A 32 6.78 -13.22 16.00
CA MET A 32 7.67 -12.98 17.16
C MET A 32 9.14 -13.33 16.90
N SER A 33 9.57 -13.32 15.64
CA SER A 33 10.95 -13.54 15.23
C SER A 33 11.56 -12.30 14.56
N ASP A 34 12.90 -12.28 14.46
CA ASP A 34 13.61 -11.28 13.68
C ASP A 34 13.28 -11.34 12.17
N THR A 35 12.68 -12.44 11.71
CA THR A 35 12.27 -12.69 10.31
C THR A 35 10.76 -12.58 10.08
N GLU A 36 10.00 -12.10 11.07
CA GLU A 36 8.56 -11.89 10.90
C GLU A 36 8.24 -11.01 9.68
N PHE A 37 7.12 -11.31 9.03
CA PHE A 37 6.71 -10.61 7.82
C PHE A 37 5.19 -10.68 7.69
N VAL A 38 4.56 -9.54 7.48
CA VAL A 38 3.10 -9.42 7.40
C VAL A 38 2.68 -9.30 5.94
N LEU A 39 1.97 -10.31 5.45
CA LEU A 39 1.25 -10.27 4.17
C LEU A 39 -0.09 -9.57 4.38
N ARG A 40 -0.30 -8.46 3.68
CA ARG A 40 -1.57 -7.71 3.64
C ARG A 40 -2.49 -8.25 2.55
N ARG A 41 -3.73 -7.75 2.52
CA ARG A 41 -4.81 -8.26 1.66
C ARG A 41 -4.41 -8.48 0.20
N PRO A 42 -3.80 -7.51 -0.52
CA PRO A 42 -3.49 -7.71 -1.94
C PRO A 42 -2.52 -8.88 -2.16
N ALA A 43 -1.53 -9.04 -1.27
CA ALA A 43 -0.56 -10.13 -1.32
C ALA A 43 -1.20 -11.48 -0.96
N VAL A 44 -2.02 -11.54 0.09
CA VAL A 44 -2.74 -12.76 0.51
C VAL A 44 -3.60 -13.30 -0.63
N TRP A 45 -4.34 -12.42 -1.31
CA TRP A 45 -5.22 -12.77 -2.42
C TRP A 45 -4.45 -13.26 -3.65
N ALA A 46 -3.34 -12.61 -3.98
CA ALA A 46 -2.49 -13.05 -5.08
C ALA A 46 -1.88 -14.44 -4.81
N VAL A 47 -1.38 -14.68 -3.59
CA VAL A 47 -0.87 -16.00 -3.19
C VAL A 47 -1.96 -17.07 -3.25
N ALA A 48 -3.14 -16.78 -2.70
CA ALA A 48 -4.27 -17.71 -2.70
C ALA A 48 -4.70 -18.10 -4.13
N ARG A 49 -4.60 -17.17 -5.09
CA ARG A 49 -4.96 -17.39 -6.51
C ARG A 49 -3.79 -17.79 -7.40
N SER A 50 -2.59 -17.97 -6.82
CA SER A 50 -1.36 -18.22 -7.59
C SER A 50 -1.10 -17.16 -8.68
N LEU A 51 -1.40 -15.89 -8.38
CA LEU A 51 -1.14 -14.75 -9.25
C LEU A 51 0.17 -14.05 -8.84
N PRO A 52 0.87 -13.38 -9.78
CA PRO A 52 1.97 -12.50 -9.44
C PRO A 52 1.46 -11.34 -8.60
N TRP A 53 2.28 -10.89 -7.65
CA TRP A 53 2.01 -9.72 -6.81
C TRP A 53 3.18 -8.75 -6.90
N ILE A 54 2.86 -7.46 -6.98
CA ILE A 54 3.80 -6.35 -6.98
C ILE A 54 3.45 -5.47 -5.78
N PRO A 55 4.42 -5.04 -4.96
CA PRO A 55 4.18 -4.09 -3.88
C PRO A 55 3.56 -2.79 -4.41
N SER A 56 2.59 -2.23 -3.68
CA SER A 56 1.85 -1.03 -4.12
C SER A 56 2.72 0.18 -4.49
N PRO A 57 3.88 0.47 -3.83
CA PRO A 57 4.74 1.57 -4.26
C PRO A 57 5.40 1.38 -5.63
N GLU A 58 5.52 0.13 -6.08
CA GLU A 58 6.19 -0.28 -7.33
C GLU A 58 5.19 -0.70 -8.42
N ASP A 59 3.89 -0.77 -8.10
CA ASP A 59 2.85 -1.20 -9.03
C ASP A 59 2.53 -0.06 -10.03
N PRO A 60 2.77 -0.26 -11.34
CA PRO A 60 2.57 0.78 -12.34
C PRO A 60 1.10 1.21 -12.46
N ASP A 61 0.14 0.34 -12.17
CA ASP A 61 -1.28 0.69 -12.20
C ASP A 61 -1.63 1.64 -11.03
N VAL A 62 -1.00 1.43 -9.87
CA VAL A 62 -1.14 2.32 -8.69
C VAL A 62 -0.51 3.68 -8.99
N VAL A 63 0.70 3.71 -9.54
CA VAL A 63 1.38 4.95 -9.92
C VAL A 63 0.55 5.73 -10.93
N ALA A 64 0.07 5.08 -11.99
CA ALA A 64 -0.76 5.73 -13.01
C ALA A 64 -2.08 6.27 -12.44
N ALA A 65 -2.72 5.56 -11.51
CA ALA A 65 -3.94 6.03 -10.85
C ALA A 65 -3.68 7.28 -9.98
N LEU A 66 -2.55 7.33 -9.27
CA LEU A 66 -2.15 8.50 -8.48
C LEU A 66 -1.77 9.69 -9.37
N GLU A 67 -1.01 9.45 -10.43
CA GLU A 67 -0.65 10.49 -11.41
C GLU A 67 -1.91 11.09 -12.04
N ALA A 68 -2.86 10.26 -12.50
CA ALA A 68 -4.12 10.71 -13.07
C ALA A 68 -4.91 11.63 -12.11
N SER A 69 -4.90 11.32 -10.80
CA SER A 69 -5.62 12.11 -9.80
C SER A 69 -5.07 13.51 -9.57
N VAL A 70 -3.82 13.78 -9.98
CA VAL A 70 -3.19 15.10 -9.79
C VAL A 70 -3.06 15.90 -11.09
N VAL A 71 -3.42 15.31 -12.25
CA VAL A 71 -3.31 15.99 -13.56
C VAL A 71 -4.10 17.30 -13.60
N GLU A 72 -5.31 17.32 -13.03
CA GLU A 72 -6.21 18.48 -13.03
C GLU A 72 -6.00 19.38 -11.80
N GLU A 73 -4.99 19.11 -10.97
CA GLU A 73 -4.72 19.83 -9.73
C GLU A 73 -3.50 20.75 -9.88
N PRO A 74 -3.68 22.01 -10.32
CA PRO A 74 -2.57 22.94 -10.59
C PRO A 74 -1.72 23.31 -9.36
N ALA A 75 -2.19 23.00 -8.15
CA ALA A 75 -1.42 23.19 -6.93
C ALA A 75 -0.41 22.06 -6.67
N VAL A 76 -0.47 20.95 -7.40
CA VAL A 76 0.43 19.80 -7.26
C VAL A 76 1.57 19.92 -8.26
N VAL A 77 2.80 19.92 -7.76
CA VAL A 77 4.04 19.95 -8.55
C VAL A 77 4.49 18.54 -8.90
N SER A 78 4.41 17.61 -7.95
CA SER A 78 4.75 16.21 -8.18
C SER A 78 4.02 15.27 -7.21
N VAL A 79 3.82 14.04 -7.66
CA VAL A 79 3.37 12.91 -6.83
C VAL A 79 4.40 11.79 -6.93
N SER A 80 4.76 11.17 -5.81
CA SER A 80 5.66 10.02 -5.77
C SER A 80 5.23 9.00 -4.72
N THR A 81 5.63 7.75 -4.92
CA THR A 81 5.31 6.62 -4.05
C THR A 81 6.55 6.12 -3.32
N ALA A 82 6.37 5.64 -2.10
CA ALA A 82 7.41 5.00 -1.31
C ALA A 82 6.82 3.93 -0.38
N PRO A 83 7.60 2.91 0.03
CA PRO A 83 7.16 1.99 1.07
C PRO A 83 7.04 2.71 2.42
N GLY A 84 5.85 2.65 3.03
CA GLY A 84 5.61 3.19 4.38
C GLY A 84 5.94 2.22 5.51
N ASP A 85 6.02 0.93 5.18
CA ASP A 85 6.42 -0.14 6.09
C ASP A 85 7.44 -1.06 5.37
N PRO A 86 8.71 -0.62 5.22
CA PRO A 86 9.71 -1.33 4.42
C PRO A 86 10.06 -2.73 4.95
N ARG A 87 9.76 -3.00 6.23
CA ARG A 87 10.00 -4.30 6.86
C ARG A 87 8.77 -5.20 6.89
N ALA A 88 7.62 -4.69 6.41
CA ALA A 88 6.32 -5.36 6.48
C ALA A 88 6.01 -5.88 7.91
N ARG A 89 6.12 -4.99 8.91
CA ARG A 89 5.88 -5.31 10.33
C ARG A 89 4.58 -4.75 10.88
N LEU A 90 3.75 -4.18 10.02
CA LEU A 90 2.51 -3.49 10.40
C LEU A 90 2.79 -2.25 11.29
N GLU A 91 3.97 -1.64 11.14
CA GLU A 91 4.38 -0.43 11.89
C GLU A 91 3.90 0.88 11.25
N GLY A 92 3.39 0.80 10.01
CA GLY A 92 2.94 1.95 9.23
C GLY A 92 1.99 1.57 8.11
N PRO A 93 1.56 2.55 7.29
CA PRO A 93 0.85 2.27 6.05
C PRO A 93 1.79 1.54 5.08
N GLU A 94 1.27 0.70 4.20
CA GLU A 94 2.12 0.06 3.19
C GLU A 94 2.60 1.05 2.13
N LEU A 95 1.73 1.96 1.69
CA LEU A 95 2.02 2.96 0.66
C LEU A 95 2.11 4.36 1.28
N MET A 96 3.26 5.02 1.11
CA MET A 96 3.41 6.44 1.34
C MET A 96 3.33 7.19 0.02
N ILE A 97 2.40 8.14 -0.04
CA ILE A 97 2.23 9.08 -1.14
C ILE A 97 2.90 10.39 -0.71
N ALA A 98 3.83 10.89 -1.50
CA ALA A 98 4.43 12.19 -1.30
C ALA A 98 3.92 13.17 -2.36
N LEU A 99 3.24 14.23 -1.90
CA LEU A 99 2.80 15.34 -2.72
C LEU A 99 3.70 16.54 -2.50
N GLU A 100 4.31 17.02 -3.57
CA GLU A 100 4.96 18.32 -3.62
C GLU A 100 3.95 19.34 -4.13
N LEU A 101 3.74 20.41 -3.38
CA LEU A 101 2.77 21.45 -3.69
C LEU A 101 3.47 22.77 -4.02
N VAL A 102 2.77 23.63 -4.76
CA VAL A 102 3.22 25.01 -4.98
C VAL A 102 3.34 25.77 -3.66
N ASP A 103 4.29 26.71 -3.62
CA ASP A 103 4.45 27.61 -2.49
C ASP A 103 3.25 28.54 -2.30
N GLY A 104 3.02 28.96 -1.06
CA GLY A 104 2.00 29.96 -0.72
C GLY A 104 0.56 29.44 -0.72
N LEU A 105 0.35 28.12 -0.79
CA LEU A 105 -0.98 27.52 -0.64
C LEU A 105 -1.52 27.77 0.77
N ASP A 106 -2.66 28.43 0.87
CA ASP A 106 -3.30 28.68 2.16
C ASP A 106 -3.99 27.41 2.70
N ARG A 107 -4.34 27.44 3.99
CA ARG A 107 -4.93 26.29 4.66
C ARG A 107 -6.26 25.85 4.03
N PRO A 108 -7.22 26.74 3.71
CA PRO A 108 -8.45 26.35 3.04
C PRO A 108 -8.23 25.68 1.67
N ALA A 109 -7.33 26.21 0.84
CA ALA A 109 -7.02 25.64 -0.46
C ALA A 109 -6.37 24.27 -0.34
N LEU A 110 -5.45 24.11 0.63
CA LEU A 110 -4.85 22.81 0.95
C LEU A 110 -5.91 21.79 1.37
N ASP A 111 -6.78 22.13 2.33
CA ASP A 111 -7.82 21.22 2.81
C ASP A 111 -8.78 20.82 1.68
N ALA A 112 -9.14 21.76 0.79
CA ALA A 112 -9.98 21.49 -0.37
C ALA A 112 -9.30 20.57 -1.39
N LEU A 113 -8.00 20.76 -1.67
CA LEU A 113 -7.21 19.87 -2.53
C LEU A 113 -7.18 18.45 -1.98
N LEU A 114 -6.83 18.30 -0.70
CA LEU A 114 -6.74 16.99 -0.05
C LEU A 114 -8.09 16.26 -0.06
N ALA A 115 -9.19 16.98 0.17
CA ALA A 115 -10.53 16.40 0.13
C ALA A 115 -10.90 15.87 -1.27
N ARG A 116 -10.52 16.57 -2.34
CA ARG A 116 -10.76 16.11 -3.72
C ARG A 116 -9.95 14.85 -4.03
N LEU A 117 -8.65 14.87 -3.74
CA LEU A 117 -7.75 13.72 -3.95
C LEU A 117 -8.22 12.50 -3.17
N GLN A 118 -8.52 12.64 -1.88
CA GLN A 118 -9.06 11.54 -1.07
C GLN A 118 -10.40 11.03 -1.60
N GLY A 119 -11.27 11.94 -2.07
CA GLY A 119 -12.53 11.59 -2.69
C GLY A 119 -12.34 10.79 -3.98
N GLU A 120 -11.35 11.12 -4.79
CA GLU A 120 -11.01 10.37 -6.00
C GLU A 120 -10.39 9.01 -5.68
N TRP A 121 -9.41 8.96 -4.78
CA TRP A 121 -8.74 7.72 -4.40
C TRP A 121 -9.69 6.70 -3.80
N SER A 122 -10.65 7.14 -2.97
CA SER A 122 -11.66 6.26 -2.40
C SER A 122 -12.61 5.63 -3.43
N ARG A 123 -12.72 6.21 -4.63
CA ARG A 123 -13.51 5.69 -5.75
C ARG A 123 -12.69 4.87 -6.74
N SER A 124 -11.37 4.84 -6.60
CA SER A 124 -10.49 4.10 -7.49
C SER A 124 -10.51 2.61 -7.16
N ALA A 125 -11.09 1.80 -8.05
CA ALA A 125 -11.06 0.35 -7.92
C ALA A 125 -9.62 -0.19 -7.92
N VAL A 126 -8.71 0.43 -8.69
CA VAL A 126 -7.29 0.05 -8.73
C VAL A 126 -6.66 0.21 -7.36
N LEU A 127 -6.83 1.37 -6.71
CA LEU A 127 -6.27 1.60 -5.37
C LEU A 127 -6.95 0.70 -4.33
N ALA A 128 -8.27 0.54 -4.42
CA ALA A 128 -9.01 -0.35 -3.53
C ALA A 128 -8.58 -1.82 -3.66
N ASP A 129 -8.19 -2.29 -4.84
CA ASP A 129 -7.77 -3.68 -5.05
C ASP A 129 -6.29 -3.90 -4.72
N ARG A 130 -5.43 -2.93 -5.06
CA ARG A 130 -3.97 -3.07 -5.00
C ARG A 130 -3.34 -2.50 -3.74
N VAL A 131 -4.06 -1.69 -2.99
CA VAL A 131 -3.53 -0.99 -1.80
C VAL A 131 -4.34 -1.33 -0.56
N ASP A 132 -3.65 -1.73 0.50
CA ASP A 132 -4.25 -2.04 1.81
C ASP A 132 -4.35 -0.80 2.70
N SER A 133 -3.30 0.03 2.73
CA SER A 133 -3.24 1.24 3.54
C SER A 133 -2.37 2.31 2.92
N MET A 134 -2.82 3.56 3.01
CA MET A 134 -2.17 4.73 2.44
C MET A 134 -1.82 5.74 3.53
N GLY A 135 -0.63 6.32 3.44
CA GLY A 135 -0.20 7.50 4.18
C GLY A 135 0.16 8.63 3.24
N LEU A 136 0.04 9.87 3.72
CA LEU A 136 0.33 11.07 2.94
C LEU A 136 1.44 11.90 3.58
N ARG A 137 2.39 12.34 2.77
CA ARG A 137 3.42 13.32 3.15
C ARG A 137 3.33 14.50 2.20
N ILE A 138 3.28 15.70 2.76
CA ILE A 138 3.17 16.94 1.99
C ILE A 138 4.48 17.71 2.12
N THR A 139 4.96 18.25 1.01
CA THR A 139 6.13 19.12 0.95
C THR A 139 5.86 20.31 0.05
N SER A 140 6.63 21.39 0.24
CA SER A 140 6.56 22.60 -0.57
C SER A 140 7.65 22.54 -1.64
N ALA A 141 7.31 22.91 -2.87
CA ALA A 141 8.29 23.18 -3.90
C ALA A 141 9.17 24.35 -3.45
N ARG A 142 10.49 24.20 -3.57
CA ARG A 142 11.46 25.24 -3.22
C ARG A 142 11.64 26.29 -4.29
#